data_AF-A0A2V9QT44-F1
#
_entry.id   AF-A0A2V9QT44-F1
#
_cell.length_a   1.000
_cell.length_b   1.000
_cell.length_c   1.000
_cell.angle_alpha   90.00
_cell.angle_beta   90.00
_cell.angle_gamma   90.00
#
_symmetry.space_group_name_H-M   'P 1'
#
loop_
_entity.id
_entity.type
_entity.pdbx_description
1 polymer ?
#
loop_
_entity_poly.entity_id
_entity_poly.type
_entity_poly.pdbx_seq_one_letter_code
_entity_poly.pdbx_strand_id
1 'polypeptide(L)'
;MAAAAIPATFQGNVAAPRQRCWTGTPEIYFTKAIDNSRLVKVEDPRHARELRHFGVALACLFLFVMTYAFQHFKAIEYGYKIEALKSQRDSLTELNHALSLEEATLRDPGRIDRIARTLGLQSPQAGQVVRIDSSAPESSGQVVASLTPVAVISAR
;
A
#
# COMPACT_ATOMS: atom_id res chain seq x y z
N MET A 1 -18.30 52.02 28.12
CA MET A 1 -19.55 52.36 27.41
C MET A 1 -20.38 51.07 27.36
N ALA A 2 -21.21 50.87 28.39
CA ALA A 2 -21.85 49.60 28.70
C ALA A 2 -23.25 49.54 28.05
N ALA A 3 -23.54 48.48 27.29
CA ALA A 3 -24.86 48.21 26.74
C ALA A 3 -25.61 47.26 27.68
N ALA A 4 -26.60 47.79 28.40
CA ALA A 4 -27.50 47.02 29.25
C ALA A 4 -28.67 46.49 28.40
N ALA A 5 -28.85 45.16 28.38
CA ALA A 5 -29.99 44.50 27.77
C ALA A 5 -31.18 44.50 28.76
N ILE A 6 -32.32 45.02 28.30
CA ILE A 6 -33.58 45.13 29.05
C ILE A 6 -34.33 43.79 28.95
N PRO A 7 -34.72 43.14 30.07
CA PRO A 7 -35.60 41.97 29.99
C PRO A 7 -37.04 42.42 29.74
N ALA A 8 -37.61 42.01 28.61
CA ALA A 8 -39.01 42.20 28.28
C ALA A 8 -39.89 41.33 29.22
N THR A 9 -40.54 41.96 30.19
CA THR A 9 -41.61 41.35 30.99
C THR A 9 -42.88 41.26 30.13
N PHE A 10 -43.20 40.05 29.64
CA PHE A 10 -44.48 39.76 29.02
C PHE A 10 -45.55 39.63 30.11
N GLN A 11 -46.26 40.72 30.39
CA GLN A 11 -47.49 40.72 31.20
C GLN A 11 -48.66 40.26 30.32
N GLY A 12 -48.94 38.96 30.33
CA GLY A 12 -50.16 38.41 29.77
C GLY A 12 -51.35 38.79 30.63
N ASN A 13 -52.11 39.82 30.23
CA ASN A 13 -53.34 40.23 30.88
C ASN A 13 -54.46 39.24 30.49
N VAL A 14 -54.77 38.28 31.36
CA VAL A 14 -55.84 37.28 31.11
C VAL A 14 -57.18 37.87 31.56
N ALA A 15 -57.98 38.30 30.59
CA ALA A 15 -59.36 38.73 30.82
C ALA A 15 -60.21 37.56 31.38
N ALA A 16 -60.87 37.79 32.52
CA ALA A 16 -61.76 36.81 33.13
C ALA A 16 -63.04 36.59 32.29
N PRO A 17 -63.45 35.34 32.00
CA PRO A 17 -64.69 35.08 31.29
C PRO A 17 -65.90 35.27 32.22
N ARG A 18 -66.94 35.96 31.70
CA ARG A 18 -68.25 36.12 32.34
C ARG A 18 -68.91 34.76 32.57
N GLN A 19 -69.21 34.45 33.83
CA GLN A 19 -69.95 33.27 34.26
C GLN A 19 -71.33 33.20 33.57
N ARG A 20 -71.55 32.14 32.80
CA ARG A 20 -72.87 31.67 32.38
C ARG A 20 -73.06 30.26 32.93
N CYS A 21 -74.29 29.98 33.35
CA CYS A 21 -74.79 28.81 34.07
C CYS A 21 -74.07 27.47 33.79
N TRP A 22 -73.87 26.75 34.89
CA TRP A 22 -73.51 25.34 35.00
C TRP A 22 -74.45 24.41 34.22
N THR A 23 -73.87 23.44 33.49
CA THR A 23 -74.27 22.02 33.48
C THR A 23 -73.18 21.20 32.78
N GLY A 24 -72.37 20.49 33.55
CA GLY A 24 -71.32 19.59 33.07
C GLY A 24 -70.22 19.49 34.13
N THR A 25 -69.85 18.27 34.52
CA THR A 25 -68.73 18.05 35.47
C THR A 25 -67.51 18.81 34.96
N PRO A 26 -66.96 19.77 35.72
CA PRO A 26 -65.78 20.48 35.28
C PRO A 26 -64.67 19.46 35.17
N GLU A 27 -64.15 19.26 33.96
CA GLU A 27 -62.96 18.46 33.74
C GLU A 27 -61.79 19.26 34.33
N ILE A 28 -61.49 18.98 35.60
CA ILE A 28 -60.42 19.66 36.33
C ILE A 28 -59.11 19.08 35.83
N TYR A 29 -58.50 19.77 34.87
CA TYR A 29 -57.13 19.51 34.49
C TYR A 29 -56.22 19.94 35.65
N PHE A 30 -55.87 18.98 36.52
CA PHE A 30 -54.79 19.17 37.47
C PHE A 30 -53.48 19.24 36.68
N THR A 31 -53.00 20.45 36.40
CA THR A 31 -51.64 20.68 35.92
C THR A 31 -50.67 20.37 37.06
N LYS A 32 -50.47 19.08 37.31
CA LYS A 32 -49.43 18.61 38.24
C LYS A 32 -48.10 19.02 37.61
N ALA A 33 -47.50 20.09 38.12
CA ALA A 33 -46.17 20.50 37.73
C ALA A 33 -45.21 19.39 38.14
N ILE A 34 -44.80 18.56 37.18
CA ILE A 34 -43.82 17.51 37.41
C ILE A 34 -42.48 18.20 37.57
N ASP A 35 -42.09 18.46 38.82
CA ASP A 35 -40.78 18.98 39.15
C ASP A 35 -39.74 17.84 39.08
N ASN A 36 -39.03 17.77 37.96
CA ASN A 36 -37.95 16.81 37.73
C ASN A 36 -36.59 17.30 38.27
N SER A 37 -36.54 18.41 39.01
CA SER A 37 -35.29 18.99 39.52
C SER A 37 -34.49 18.04 40.43
N ARG A 38 -35.15 17.03 41.01
CA ARG A 38 -34.53 16.03 41.91
C ARG A 38 -34.33 14.65 41.27
N LEU A 39 -34.66 14.49 39.99
CA LEU A 39 -34.50 13.21 39.30
C LEU A 39 -33.01 13.00 38.98
N VAL A 40 -32.30 12.35 39.89
CA VAL A 40 -30.94 11.87 39.64
C VAL A 40 -31.04 10.56 38.87
N LYS A 41 -30.47 10.53 37.67
CA LYS A 41 -30.37 9.31 36.87
C LYS A 41 -29.45 8.34 37.60
N VAL A 42 -30.03 7.33 38.25
CA VAL A 42 -29.27 6.23 38.84
C VAL A 42 -28.77 5.36 37.69
N GLU A 43 -27.46 5.27 37.53
CA GLU A 43 -26.86 4.39 36.53
C GLU A 43 -26.86 2.96 37.05
N ASP A 44 -27.60 2.07 36.37
CA ASP A 44 -27.54 0.65 36.66
C ASP A 44 -26.21 0.07 36.15
N PRO A 45 -25.34 -0.47 37.02
CA PRO A 45 -24.02 -0.96 36.63
C PRO A 45 -24.08 -2.18 35.71
N ARG A 46 -25.25 -2.83 35.59
CA ARG A 46 -25.49 -3.96 34.67
C ARG A 46 -25.54 -3.50 33.22
N HIS A 47 -26.26 -2.41 32.91
CA HIS A 47 -26.34 -1.85 31.56
C HIS A 47 -24.98 -1.33 31.06
N ALA A 48 -24.16 -0.78 31.95
CA ALA A 48 -22.80 -0.37 31.60
C ALA A 48 -21.89 -1.56 31.23
N ARG A 49 -22.08 -2.73 31.87
CA ARG A 49 -21.35 -3.97 31.53
C ARG A 49 -21.81 -4.55 30.20
N GLU A 50 -23.12 -4.62 29.98
CA GLU A 50 -23.69 -5.06 28.70
C GLU A 50 -23.21 -4.20 27.54
N LEU A 51 -23.28 -2.86 27.68
CA LEU A 51 -22.83 -1.94 26.64
C LEU A 51 -21.31 -2.05 26.38
N ARG A 52 -20.50 -2.36 27.40
CA ARG A 52 -19.09 -2.67 27.22
C ARG A 52 -18.88 -3.95 26.41
N HIS A 53 -19.62 -5.02 26.68
CA HIS A 53 -19.53 -6.25 25.89
C HIS A 53 -19.96 -6.04 24.44
N PHE A 54 -21.05 -5.30 24.19
CA PHE A 54 -21.46 -4.92 22.85
C PHE A 54 -20.42 -4.04 22.15
N GLY A 55 -19.84 -3.08 22.85
CA GLY A 55 -18.78 -2.21 22.33
C GLY A 55 -17.52 -3.01 21.96
N VAL A 56 -17.10 -3.95 22.79
CA VAL A 56 -15.97 -4.85 22.50
C VAL A 56 -16.28 -5.73 21.30
N ALA A 57 -17.47 -6.34 21.24
CA ALA A 57 -17.87 -7.17 20.10
C ALA A 57 -17.89 -6.37 18.79
N LEU A 58 -18.42 -5.14 18.82
CA LEU A 58 -18.44 -4.24 17.66
C LEU A 58 -17.03 -3.84 17.24
N ALA A 59 -16.16 -3.52 18.19
CA ALA A 59 -14.77 -3.19 17.91
C ALA A 59 -14.01 -4.37 17.30
N CYS A 60 -14.22 -5.59 17.81
CA CYS A 60 -13.66 -6.80 17.24
C CYS A 60 -14.14 -7.04 15.80
N LEU A 61 -15.45 -6.91 15.55
CA LEU A 61 -16.03 -7.03 14.22
C LEU A 61 -15.44 -5.98 13.26
N PHE A 62 -15.35 -4.72 13.71
CA PHE A 62 -14.78 -3.63 12.93
C PHE A 62 -13.32 -3.90 12.57
N LEU A 63 -12.49 -4.34 13.53
CA LEU A 63 -11.10 -4.70 13.28
C LEU A 63 -10.99 -5.87 12.30
N PHE A 64 -11.86 -6.88 12.40
CA PHE A 64 -11.89 -8.01 11.48
C PHE A 64 -12.20 -7.55 10.03
N VAL A 65 -13.22 -6.72 9.85
CA VAL A 65 -13.56 -6.16 8.53
C VAL A 65 -12.45 -5.27 7.99
N MET A 66 -11.87 -4.41 8.84
CA MET A 66 -10.80 -3.50 8.45
C MET A 66 -9.54 -4.27 8.02
N THR A 67 -9.15 -5.29 8.79
CA THR A 67 -8.00 -6.15 8.44
C THR A 67 -8.25 -6.94 7.16
N TYR A 68 -9.45 -7.47 6.95
CA TYR A 68 -9.82 -8.14 5.70
C TYR A 68 -9.75 -7.18 4.50
N ALA A 69 -10.33 -5.99 4.61
CA ALA A 69 -10.29 -4.98 3.56
C ALA A 69 -8.85 -4.54 3.27
N PHE A 70 -8.03 -4.34 4.30
CA PHE A 70 -6.62 -4.01 4.15
C PHE A 70 -5.82 -5.13 3.49
N GLN A 71 -6.05 -6.39 3.87
CA GLN A 71 -5.45 -7.55 3.22
C GLN A 71 -5.83 -7.63 1.74
N HIS A 72 -7.10 -7.39 1.42
CA HIS A 72 -7.57 -7.39 0.04
C HIS A 72 -6.87 -6.30 -0.79
N PHE A 73 -6.75 -5.08 -0.24
CA PHE A 73 -6.02 -3.99 -0.89
C PHE A 73 -4.54 -4.32 -1.10
N LYS A 74 -3.91 -4.93 -0.10
CA LYS A 74 -2.50 -5.35 -0.19
C LYS A 74 -2.31 -6.45 -1.23
N ALA A 75 -3.23 -7.41 -1.32
CA ALA A 75 -3.21 -8.45 -2.35
C ALA A 75 -3.29 -7.85 -3.76
N ILE A 76 -4.10 -6.81 -3.97
CA ILE A 76 -4.19 -6.10 -5.25
C ILE A 76 -2.87 -5.38 -5.57
N GLU A 77 -2.30 -4.65 -4.59
CA GLU A 77 -1.00 -3.96 -4.76
C GLU A 77 0.14 -4.94 -5.08
N TYR A 78 0.16 -6.10 -4.40
CA TYR A 78 1.13 -7.15 -4.67
C TYR A 78 0.93 -7.80 -6.03
N GLY A 79 -0.32 -7.98 -6.49
CA GLY A 79 -0.62 -8.46 -7.84
C GLY A 79 0.03 -7.59 -8.91
N TYR A 80 -0.08 -6.26 -8.80
CA TYR A 80 0.57 -5.35 -9.74
C TYR A 80 2.09 -5.36 -9.64
N LYS A 81 2.66 -5.43 -8.43
CA LYS A 81 4.12 -5.52 -8.26
C LYS A 81 4.67 -6.80 -8.86
N ILE A 82 3.96 -7.92 -8.72
CA ILE A 82 4.33 -9.20 -9.31
C ILE A 82 4.29 -9.12 -10.84
N GLU A 83 3.23 -8.55 -11.41
CA GLU A 83 3.11 -8.40 -12.85
C GLU A 83 4.22 -7.49 -13.43
N ALA A 84 4.53 -6.38 -12.75
CA ALA A 84 5.60 -5.48 -13.15
C ALA A 84 6.98 -6.16 -13.10
N LEU A 85 7.28 -6.90 -12.03
CA LEU A 85 8.53 -7.66 -11.90
C LEU A 85 8.62 -8.79 -12.93
N LYS A 86 7.50 -9.44 -13.24
CA LYS A 86 7.43 -10.49 -14.26
C LYS A 86 7.71 -9.92 -15.65
N SER A 87 7.10 -8.79 -16.00
CA SER A 87 7.37 -8.09 -17.27
C SER A 87 8.84 -7.68 -17.41
N GLN A 88 9.46 -7.17 -16.33
CA GLN A 88 10.89 -6.85 -16.34
C GLN A 88 11.76 -8.10 -16.54
N ARG A 89 11.44 -9.20 -15.86
CA ARG A 89 12.16 -10.46 -15.99
C ARG A 89 12.05 -11.02 -17.41
N ASP A 90 10.85 -10.98 -18.00
CA ASP A 90 10.62 -11.46 -19.35
C ASP A 90 11.37 -10.59 -20.38
N SER A 91 11.34 -9.26 -20.23
CA SER A 91 12.12 -8.34 -21.07
C SER A 91 13.64 -8.59 -20.98
N LEU A 92 14.17 -8.79 -19.78
CA LEU A 92 15.59 -9.14 -19.60
C LEU A 92 15.95 -10.49 -20.22
N THR A 93 15.03 -11.45 -20.16
CA THR A 93 15.22 -12.78 -20.75
C THR A 93 15.25 -12.69 -22.28
N GLU A 94 14.37 -11.90 -22.88
CA GLU A 94 14.35 -11.64 -24.31
C GLU A 94 15.63 -10.94 -24.78
N LEU A 95 16.08 -9.91 -24.05
CA LEU A 95 17.35 -9.23 -24.32
C LEU A 95 18.55 -10.18 -24.24
N ASN A 96 18.58 -11.06 -23.23
CA ASN A 96 19.64 -12.05 -23.10
C ASN A 96 19.67 -13.02 -24.28
N HIS A 97 18.50 -13.49 -24.72
CA HIS A 97 18.39 -14.33 -25.91
C HIS A 97 18.85 -13.60 -27.17
N ALA A 98 18.45 -12.33 -27.36
CA ALA A 98 18.90 -11.52 -28.49
C ALA A 98 20.42 -11.36 -28.50
N LEU A 99 21.02 -11.01 -27.36
CA LEU A 99 22.48 -10.88 -27.22
C LEU A 99 23.21 -12.20 -27.48
N SER A 100 22.66 -13.32 -27.01
CA SER A 100 23.23 -14.65 -27.25
C SER A 100 23.23 -15.01 -28.75
N LEU A 101 22.16 -14.65 -29.46
CA LEU A 101 22.07 -14.84 -30.92
C LEU A 101 23.04 -13.93 -31.68
N GLU A 102 23.19 -12.68 -31.24
CA GLU A 102 24.20 -11.76 -31.80
C GLU A 102 25.61 -12.29 -31.57
N GLU A 103 25.93 -12.75 -30.36
CA GLU A 103 27.23 -13.34 -30.05
C GLU A 103 27.51 -14.56 -30.94
N ALA A 104 26.54 -15.48 -31.09
CA ALA A 104 26.68 -16.63 -31.97
C ALA A 104 26.91 -16.22 -33.43
N THR A 105 26.23 -15.18 -33.89
CA THR A 105 26.39 -14.63 -35.24
C THR A 105 27.74 -13.91 -35.43
N LEU A 106 28.25 -13.26 -34.38
CA LEU A 106 29.57 -12.63 -34.37
C LEU A 106 30.70 -13.66 -34.33
N ARG A 107 30.47 -14.77 -33.65
CA ARG A 107 31.43 -15.86 -33.48
C ARG A 107 31.42 -16.88 -34.62
N ASP A 108 30.50 -16.74 -35.59
CA ASP A 108 30.45 -17.61 -36.77
C ASP A 108 31.77 -17.53 -37.56
N PRO A 109 32.58 -18.61 -37.60
CA PRO A 109 33.87 -18.62 -38.29
C PRO A 109 33.69 -18.37 -39.79
N GLY A 110 32.58 -18.80 -40.39
CA GLY A 110 32.31 -18.56 -41.81
C GLY A 110 32.09 -17.08 -42.13
N ARG A 111 31.54 -16.29 -41.19
CA ARG A 111 31.45 -14.83 -41.31
C ARG A 111 32.80 -14.16 -41.11
N ILE A 112 33.58 -14.61 -40.13
CA ILE A 112 34.93 -14.10 -39.86
C ILE A 112 35.84 -14.31 -41.08
N ASP A 113 35.85 -15.52 -41.67
CA ASP A 113 36.67 -15.84 -42.84
C ASP A 113 36.29 -15.00 -44.07
N ARG A 114 35.01 -14.73 -44.28
CA ARG A 114 34.54 -13.84 -45.36
C ARG A 114 35.07 -12.43 -45.17
N ILE A 115 34.94 -11.86 -43.98
CA ILE A 115 35.46 -10.53 -43.65
C ILE A 115 36.99 -10.50 -43.78
N ALA A 116 37.69 -11.52 -43.29
CA ALA A 116 39.14 -11.63 -43.39
C ALA A 116 39.61 -11.58 -44.85
N ARG A 117 38.95 -12.33 -45.75
CA ARG A 117 39.26 -12.31 -47.19
C ARG A 117 39.01 -10.95 -47.83
N THR A 118 37.94 -10.25 -47.45
CA THR A 118 37.69 -8.88 -47.97
C THR A 118 38.74 -7.86 -47.52
N LEU A 119 39.35 -8.08 -46.35
CA LEU A 119 40.46 -7.27 -45.83
C LEU A 119 41.83 -7.69 -46.40
N GLY A 120 41.87 -8.65 -47.32
CA GLY A 120 43.10 -9.18 -47.91
C GLY A 120 43.89 -10.14 -46.99
N LEU A 121 43.30 -10.54 -45.86
CA LEU A 121 43.90 -11.52 -44.95
C LEU A 121 43.67 -12.93 -45.50
N GLN A 122 44.70 -13.78 -45.39
CA GLN A 122 44.65 -15.19 -45.81
C GLN A 122 44.96 -16.11 -44.63
N SER A 123 44.42 -17.31 -44.65
CA SER A 123 44.75 -18.32 -43.64
C SER A 123 46.25 -18.61 -43.67
N PRO A 124 46.91 -18.67 -42.49
CA PRO A 124 48.35 -18.92 -42.42
C PRO A 124 48.70 -20.30 -43.01
N GLN A 125 49.81 -20.38 -43.74
CA GLN A 125 50.32 -21.65 -44.26
C GLN A 125 50.98 -22.47 -43.14
N ALA A 126 50.99 -23.81 -43.30
CA ALA A 126 51.60 -24.70 -42.32
C ALA A 126 53.09 -24.33 -42.10
N GLY A 127 53.45 -23.95 -40.88
CA GLY A 127 54.80 -23.50 -40.50
C GLY A 127 54.96 -21.99 -40.27
N GLN A 128 53.96 -21.17 -40.61
CA GLN A 128 54.01 -19.70 -40.48
C GLN A 128 53.45 -19.18 -39.15
N VAL A 129 52.96 -20.08 -38.28
CA VAL A 129 52.38 -19.75 -36.97
C VAL A 129 53.44 -19.89 -35.89
N VAL A 130 54.01 -18.77 -35.46
CA VAL A 130 54.91 -18.72 -34.29
C VAL A 130 54.04 -18.49 -33.06
N ARG A 131 53.88 -19.52 -32.21
CA ARG A 131 53.29 -19.33 -30.88
C ARG A 131 54.34 -18.70 -29.98
N ILE A 132 54.05 -17.51 -29.48
CA ILE A 132 54.88 -16.89 -28.44
C ILE A 132 54.43 -17.55 -27.14
N ASP A 133 55.24 -18.47 -26.64
CA ASP A 133 55.03 -19.08 -25.32
C ASP A 133 55.16 -17.98 -24.26
N SER A 134 54.04 -17.61 -23.63
CA SER A 134 54.00 -16.62 -22.56
C SER A 134 54.38 -17.18 -21.19
N SER A 135 55.00 -18.37 -21.13
CA SER A 135 55.72 -18.81 -19.95
C SER A 135 57.01 -18.00 -19.82
N ALA A 136 56.88 -16.76 -19.34
CA ALA A 136 58.01 -16.05 -18.79
C ALA A 136 58.68 -16.93 -17.73
N PRO A 137 60.02 -17.05 -17.73
CA PRO A 137 60.72 -17.67 -16.62
C PRO A 137 60.41 -16.85 -15.36
N GLU A 138 60.15 -17.57 -14.27
CA GLU A 138 59.93 -17.03 -12.94
C GLU A 138 60.99 -15.97 -12.59
N SER A 139 60.62 -14.70 -12.70
CA SER A 139 61.33 -13.63 -12.03
C SER A 139 60.28 -12.67 -11.47
N SER A 140 60.02 -12.86 -10.17
CA SER A 140 59.50 -11.89 -9.21
C SER A 140 59.15 -10.52 -9.80
N GLY A 141 57.95 -10.42 -10.39
CA GLY A 141 57.42 -9.22 -11.02
C GLY A 141 55.91 -9.18 -10.79
N GLN A 142 55.51 -8.20 -9.99
CA GLN A 142 54.18 -7.95 -9.45
C GLN A 142 53.05 -8.11 -10.49
N VAL A 143 52.11 -9.01 -10.20
CA VAL A 143 50.91 -9.26 -11.01
C VAL A 143 49.94 -8.08 -10.86
N VAL A 144 49.77 -7.29 -11.93
CA VAL A 144 48.90 -6.09 -11.95
C VAL A 144 47.48 -6.32 -12.48
N ALA A 145 47.17 -7.51 -13.01
CA ALA A 145 45.78 -7.86 -13.34
C ALA A 145 45.58 -9.38 -13.40
N SER A 146 44.79 -9.90 -12.47
CA SER A 146 44.27 -11.27 -12.52
C SER A 146 42.81 -11.20 -12.97
N LEU A 147 42.49 -11.90 -14.07
CA LEU A 147 41.10 -12.11 -14.50
C LEU A 147 40.49 -13.18 -13.60
N THR A 148 39.84 -12.77 -12.51
CA THR A 148 38.97 -13.65 -11.73
C THR A 148 37.72 -13.98 -12.56
N PRO A 149 37.41 -15.26 -12.83
CA PRO A 149 36.17 -15.60 -13.51
C PRO A 149 34.98 -15.24 -12.62
N VAL A 150 34.06 -14.42 -13.16
CA VAL A 150 32.81 -14.05 -12.49
C VAL A 150 31.93 -15.31 -12.40
N ALA A 151 31.78 -15.82 -11.18
CA ALA A 151 30.85 -16.91 -10.90
C ALA A 151 29.41 -16.36 -10.97
N VAL A 152 28.64 -16.83 -11.95
CA VAL A 152 27.22 -16.52 -12.06
C VAL A 152 26.47 -17.34 -11.01
N ILE A 153 26.06 -16.70 -9.92
CA ILE A 153 25.21 -17.32 -8.90
C ILE A 153 23.79 -17.38 -9.48
N SER A 154 23.38 -18.57 -9.91
CA SER A 154 21.98 -18.85 -10.22
C SER A 154 21.19 -18.82 -8.90
N ALA A 155 20.41 -17.77 -8.70
CA ALA A 155 19.44 -17.70 -7.61
C ALA A 155 18.23 -18.56 -7.99
N ARG A 156 17.92 -19.54 -7.14
CA ARG A 156 16.77 -20.44 -7.23
C ARG A 156 15.53 -19.83 -6.60
#